data_AF-A0A7R9UQL5-F1
#
_entry.id   AF-A0A7R9UQL5-F1
#
_cell.length_a   1.000
_cell.length_b   1.000
_cell.length_c   1.000
_cell.angle_alpha   90.00
_cell.angle_beta   90.00
_cell.angle_gamma   90.00
#
_symmetry.space_group_name_H-M   'P 1'
#
loop_
_entity.id
_entity.type
_entity.pdbx_description
1 polymer ?
#
loop_
_entity_poly.entity_id
_entity_poly.type
_entity_poly.pdbx_seq_one_letter_code
_entity_poly.pdbx_strand_id
1 'polypeptide(L)'
;SHLARATATEVDSTFYSISSSDLVSKWLGESERLVRNLFEMAQESKPSIIFIDEIDALAGSRSDGESDASRRMKNEFLVRMQGAGTSADEGVLVLGATNIPWALDPGIRR
;
A
#
# COMPACT_ATOMS: atom_id res chain seq x y z
N SER A 1 -13.61 -2.92 6.17
CA SER A 1 -12.98 -1.76 6.85
C SER A 1 -13.09 -1.77 8.39
N HIS A 2 -14.16 -2.31 9.00
CA HIS A 2 -14.30 -2.32 10.47
C HIS A 2 -13.30 -3.23 11.23
N LEU A 3 -12.87 -4.32 10.61
CA LEU A 3 -11.91 -5.26 11.20
C LEU A 3 -10.55 -4.59 11.46
N ALA A 4 -10.00 -3.90 10.45
CA ALA A 4 -8.70 -3.24 10.55
C ALA A 4 -8.67 -2.12 11.62
N ARG A 5 -9.78 -1.37 11.76
CA ARG A 5 -9.92 -0.33 12.79
C ARG A 5 -10.03 -0.88 14.21
N ALA A 6 -10.71 -2.03 14.36
CA ALA A 6 -10.81 -2.73 15.63
C ALA A 6 -9.45 -3.29 16.07
N THR A 7 -8.69 -3.90 15.15
CA THR A 7 -7.35 -4.41 15.43
C THR A 7 -6.39 -3.29 15.83
N ALA A 8 -6.45 -2.14 15.18
CA ALA A 8 -5.62 -0.99 15.55
C ALA A 8 -5.88 -0.47 16.98
N THR A 9 -7.14 -0.49 17.40
CA THR A 9 -7.55 0.01 18.72
C THR A 9 -7.15 -0.96 19.84
N GLU A 10 -7.19 -2.26 19.56
CA GLU A 10 -6.80 -3.32 20.51
C GLU A 10 -5.28 -3.44 20.67
N VAL A 11 -4.49 -3.09 19.65
CA VAL A 11 -3.03 -3.30 19.63
C VAL A 11 -2.24 -2.01 19.91
N ASP A 12 -2.92 -0.90 20.26
CA ASP A 12 -2.32 0.44 20.47
C ASP A 12 -1.30 0.82 19.37
N SER A 13 -1.63 0.46 18.14
CA SER A 13 -0.73 0.55 16.99
C SER A 13 -1.20 1.63 16.03
N THR A 14 -0.25 2.33 15.42
CA THR A 14 -0.56 3.45 14.52
C THR A 14 -1.23 2.93 13.25
N PHE A 15 -2.44 3.40 12.95
CA PHE A 15 -3.22 2.92 11.82
C PHE A 15 -3.29 3.95 10.70
N TYR A 16 -2.73 3.63 9.55
CA TYR A 16 -2.82 4.41 8.33
C TYR A 16 -3.84 3.77 7.40
N SER A 17 -4.86 4.51 6.99
CA SER A 17 -5.85 4.04 6.02
C SER A 17 -5.78 4.90 4.77
N ILE A 18 -5.63 4.27 3.61
CA ILE A 18 -5.50 4.97 2.34
C ILE A 18 -6.27 4.23 1.25
N SER A 19 -6.97 4.96 0.38
CA SER A 19 -7.50 4.39 -0.85
C SER A 19 -6.46 4.45 -1.95
N SER A 20 -6.38 3.41 -2.76
CA SER A 20 -5.53 3.41 -3.96
C SER A 20 -5.88 4.55 -4.93
N SER A 21 -7.15 4.97 -4.97
CA SER A 21 -7.62 6.08 -5.79
C SER A 21 -7.13 7.46 -5.29
N ASP A 22 -6.85 7.61 -3.99
CA ASP A 22 -6.25 8.84 -3.43
C ASP A 22 -4.78 8.99 -3.81
N LEU A 23 -4.12 7.85 -4.01
CA LEU A 23 -2.73 7.73 -4.41
C LEU A 23 -2.54 8.05 -5.91
N VAL A 24 -3.51 7.71 -6.75
CA VAL A 24 -3.52 8.01 -8.19
C VAL A 24 -4.03 9.44 -8.42
N SER A 25 -3.30 10.44 -7.93
CA SER A 25 -3.56 11.84 -8.23
C SER A 25 -3.05 12.21 -9.64
N LYS A 26 -3.64 13.24 -10.26
CA LYS A 26 -3.27 13.73 -11.60
C LYS A 26 -1.86 14.33 -11.69
N TRP A 27 -1.15 14.49 -10.57
CA TRP A 27 0.16 15.14 -10.52
C TRP A 27 1.29 14.12 -10.52
N LEU A 28 1.94 13.97 -11.67
CA LEU A 28 3.14 13.17 -11.85
C LEU A 28 4.20 13.52 -10.79
N GLY A 29 4.56 12.55 -9.94
CA GLY A 29 5.64 12.65 -8.95
C GLY A 29 5.18 12.86 -7.50
N GLU A 30 4.02 13.49 -7.26
CA GLU A 30 3.49 13.60 -5.89
C GLU A 30 3.08 12.25 -5.33
N SER A 31 2.45 11.43 -6.18
CA SER A 31 2.02 10.08 -5.86
C SER A 31 3.14 9.17 -5.34
N GLU A 32 4.32 9.17 -5.98
CA GLU A 32 5.48 8.38 -5.54
C GLU A 32 6.00 8.86 -4.18
N ARG A 33 6.05 10.18 -3.98
CA ARG A 33 6.48 10.77 -2.71
C ARG A 33 5.50 10.47 -1.58
N LEU A 34 4.20 10.44 -1.85
CA LEU A 34 3.17 10.08 -0.88
C LEU A 34 3.33 8.63 -0.41
N VAL A 35 3.54 7.68 -1.35
CA VAL A 35 3.80 6.28 -1.00
C VAL A 35 5.05 6.17 -0.13
N ARG A 36 6.13 6.85 -0.50
CA ARG A 36 7.37 6.85 0.28
C ARG A 36 7.17 7.36 1.70
N ASN A 37 6.57 8.54 1.84
CA ASN A 37 6.31 9.15 3.14
C ASN A 37 5.40 8.27 4.00
N LEU A 38 4.40 7.59 3.41
CA LEU A 38 3.50 6.68 4.12
C LEU A 38 4.28 5.54 4.79
N PHE A 39 5.17 4.89 4.05
CA PHE A 39 6.00 3.81 4.59
C PHE A 39 7.03 4.33 5.61
N GLU A 40 7.64 5.50 5.38
CA GLU A 40 8.57 6.12 6.33
C GLU A 40 7.87 6.48 7.65
N MET A 41 6.72 7.13 7.60
CA MET A 41 5.91 7.44 8.78
C MET A 41 5.49 6.17 9.54
N ALA A 42 5.11 5.12 8.81
CA ALA A 42 4.75 3.84 9.40
C ALA A 42 5.96 3.16 10.07
N GLN A 43 7.15 3.25 9.49
CA GLN A 43 8.39 2.76 10.11
C GLN A 43 8.76 3.55 11.36
N GLU A 44 8.56 4.86 11.38
CA GLU A 44 8.82 5.71 12.56
C GLU A 44 7.81 5.46 13.68
N SER A 45 6.58 5.07 13.33
CA SER A 45 5.46 4.92 14.29
C SER A 45 5.17 3.46 14.66
N LYS A 46 6.18 2.59 14.61
CA LYS A 46 6.06 1.15 14.95
C LYS A 46 5.61 0.96 16.42
N PRO A 47 4.71 0.00 16.72
CA PRO A 47 4.02 -0.89 15.78
C PRO A 47 2.95 -0.14 14.97
N SER A 48 2.91 -0.38 13.66
CA SER A 48 2.01 0.31 12.74
C SER A 48 1.36 -0.63 11.73
N ILE A 49 0.17 -0.24 11.28
CA ILE A 49 -0.64 -0.98 10.32
C ILE A 49 -1.01 -0.03 9.18
N ILE A 50 -0.66 -0.39 7.95
CA ILE A 50 -1.05 0.31 6.73
C ILE A 50 -2.18 -0.47 6.06
N PHE A 51 -3.38 0.08 6.03
CA PHE A 51 -4.54 -0.46 5.34
C PHE A 51 -4.76 0.25 4.00
N ILE A 52 -4.82 -0.54 2.93
CA ILE A 52 -4.98 -0.08 1.56
C ILE A 52 -6.25 -0.67 1.00
N ASP A 53 -7.24 0.17 0.76
CA ASP A 53 -8.46 -0.24 0.07
C ASP A 53 -8.27 -0.17 -1.45
N GLU A 54 -9.01 -1.00 -2.18
CA GLU A 54 -8.92 -1.12 -3.64
C GLU A 54 -7.48 -1.35 -4.14
N ILE A 55 -6.73 -2.23 -3.46
CA ILE A 55 -5.30 -2.45 -3.77
C ILE A 55 -5.09 -2.91 -5.21
N ASP A 56 -6.09 -3.48 -5.87
CA ASP A 56 -6.09 -3.82 -7.30
C ASP A 56 -5.84 -2.63 -8.23
N ALA A 57 -6.12 -1.40 -7.83
CA ALA A 57 -5.72 -0.24 -8.63
C ALA A 57 -4.21 0.00 -8.61
N LEU A 58 -3.48 -0.45 -7.57
CA LEU A 58 -2.01 -0.35 -7.43
C LEU A 58 -1.29 -1.65 -7.76
N ALA A 59 -1.96 -2.78 -7.58
CA ALA A 59 -1.42 -4.14 -7.67
C ALA A 59 -2.03 -4.95 -8.84
N GLY A 60 -2.91 -4.34 -9.61
CA GLY A 60 -3.58 -4.97 -10.75
C GLY A 60 -2.65 -5.19 -11.93
N SER A 61 -2.97 -6.24 -12.71
CA SER A 61 -2.28 -6.60 -13.95
C SER A 61 -2.12 -5.38 -14.87
N ARG A 62 -0.90 -5.16 -15.36
CA ARG A 62 -0.55 -4.02 -16.24
C ARG A 62 -1.52 -3.99 -17.43
N SER A 63 -2.32 -2.93 -17.54
CA SER A 63 -3.20 -2.74 -18.69
C SER A 63 -2.45 -1.99 -19.80
N ASP A 64 -2.74 -2.33 -21.06
CA ASP A 64 -2.10 -1.73 -22.23
C ASP A 64 -2.44 -0.23 -22.42
N GLY A 65 -3.41 0.30 -21.67
CA GLY A 65 -3.80 1.73 -21.68
C GLY A 65 -3.30 2.54 -20.47
N GLU A 66 -2.48 1.94 -19.59
CA GLU A 66 -2.03 2.60 -18.37
C GLU A 66 -0.92 3.64 -18.63
N SER A 67 -1.04 4.81 -18.00
CA SER A 67 0.00 5.85 -18.05
C SER A 67 1.31 5.33 -17.44
N ASP A 68 2.45 5.70 -18.04
CA ASP A 68 3.78 5.40 -17.50
C ASP A 68 3.96 5.91 -16.06
N ALA A 69 3.29 7.00 -15.69
CA ALA A 69 3.30 7.53 -14.32
C ALA A 69 2.68 6.54 -13.32
N SER A 70 1.53 5.96 -13.69
CA SER A 70 0.86 4.96 -12.88
C SER A 70 1.73 3.71 -12.76
N ARG A 71 2.35 3.25 -13.84
CA ARG A 71 3.28 2.10 -13.81
C ARG A 71 4.46 2.30 -12.87
N ARG A 72 5.07 3.50 -12.87
CA ARG A 72 6.20 3.82 -11.96
C ARG A 72 5.76 3.84 -10.51
N MET A 73 4.62 4.46 -10.22
CA MET A 73 4.04 4.46 -8.88
C MET A 73 3.77 3.04 -8.37
N LYS A 74 3.15 2.19 -9.19
CA LYS A 74 2.89 0.78 -8.85
C LYS A 74 4.18 0.05 -8.51
N ASN A 75 5.21 0.21 -9.34
CA ASN A 75 6.51 -0.41 -9.07
C ASN A 75 7.12 0.08 -7.75
N GLU A 76 7.10 1.39 -7.47
CA GLU A 76 7.62 1.92 -6.20
C GLU A 76 6.86 1.36 -5.00
N PHE A 77 5.52 1.29 -5.09
CA PHE A 77 4.69 0.69 -4.05
C PHE A 77 5.05 -0.78 -3.81
N LEU A 78 5.21 -1.57 -4.87
CA LEU A 78 5.57 -2.99 -4.78
C LEU A 78 6.96 -3.20 -4.18
N VAL A 79 7.94 -2.41 -4.60
CA VAL A 79 9.31 -2.47 -4.05
C VAL A 79 9.31 -2.15 -2.57
N ARG A 80 8.56 -1.14 -2.13
CA ARG A 80 8.46 -0.75 -0.72
C ARG A 80 7.71 -1.79 0.12
N MET A 81 6.61 -2.34 -0.41
CA MET A 81 5.86 -3.40 0.26
C MET A 81 6.68 -4.69 0.41
N GLN A 82 7.51 -5.05 -0.58
CA GLN A 82 8.47 -6.15 -0.45
C GLN A 82 9.58 -5.84 0.56
N GLY A 83 10.04 -4.58 0.60
CA GLY A 83 11.00 -4.09 1.58
C GLY A 83 10.47 -4.18 3.01
N ALA A 84 9.19 -3.87 3.21
CA ALA A 84 8.51 -3.87 4.51
C ALA A 84 8.47 -5.23 5.22
N GLY A 85 8.79 -6.33 4.52
CA GLY A 85 8.92 -7.68 5.10
C GLY A 85 10.36 -8.07 5.49
N THR A 86 11.34 -7.21 5.27
CA THR A 86 12.76 -7.47 5.61
C THR A 86 13.00 -7.14 7.09
N SER A 87 14.00 -7.74 7.74
CA SER A 87 14.27 -7.60 9.19
C SER A 87 14.43 -6.16 9.72
N ALA A 88 14.61 -5.15 8.85
CA ALA A 88 14.60 -3.73 9.22
C ALA A 88 13.18 -3.17 9.48
N ASP A 89 12.16 -3.83 8.96
CA ASP A 89 10.75 -3.39 8.95
C ASP A 89 9.84 -4.21 9.87
N GLU A 90 10.42 -5.03 10.76
CA GLU A 90 9.70 -5.64 11.88
C GLU A 90 8.87 -4.56 12.60
N GLY A 91 7.56 -4.78 12.68
CA GLY A 91 6.59 -3.87 13.29
C GLY A 91 5.68 -3.10 12.34
N VAL A 92 5.85 -3.20 11.01
CA VAL A 92 4.89 -2.63 10.03
C VAL A 92 4.07 -3.75 9.38
N LEU A 93 2.75 -3.71 9.54
CA LEU A 93 1.82 -4.63 8.90
C LEU A 93 1.08 -3.95 7.76
N VAL A 94 1.21 -4.46 6.52
CA VAL A 94 0.45 -3.96 5.37
C VAL A 94 -0.76 -4.86 5.13
N LEU A 95 -1.95 -4.27 5.09
CA LEU A 95 -3.23 -4.94 4.82
C LEU A 95 -3.84 -4.38 3.54
N GLY A 96 -4.03 -5.23 2.54
CA GLY A 96 -4.73 -4.87 1.30
C GLY A 96 -6.16 -5.41 1.29
N ALA A 97 -7.12 -4.58 0.89
CA ALA A 97 -8.47 -4.99 0.53
C ALA A 97 -8.68 -4.81 -0.98
N THR A 98 -9.36 -5.77 -1.61
CA THR A 98 -9.74 -5.69 -3.02
C THR A 98 -11.06 -6.39 -3.24
N ASN A 99 -11.82 -5.91 -4.23
CA ASN A 99 -13.02 -6.59 -4.73
C ASN A 99 -12.71 -7.56 -5.88
N ILE A 100 -11.48 -7.50 -6.43
CA ILE A 100 -11.08 -8.24 -7.63
C ILE A 100 -9.78 -9.03 -7.35
N PRO A 101 -9.78 -9.99 -6.40
CA PRO A 101 -8.58 -10.69 -5.99
C PRO A 101 -7.90 -11.46 -7.13
N TRP A 102 -8.64 -11.84 -8.18
CA TRP A 102 -8.09 -12.52 -9.35
C TRP A 102 -7.27 -11.61 -10.27
N ALA A 103 -7.46 -10.28 -10.23
CA ALA A 103 -6.74 -9.32 -11.08
C ALA A 103 -5.39 -8.89 -10.51
N LEU A 104 -5.13 -9.20 -9.23
CA LEU A 104 -3.86 -8.92 -8.56
C LEU A 104 -2.72 -9.74 -9.15
N ASP A 105 -1.56 -9.09 -9.33
CA ASP A 105 -0.32 -9.73 -9.72
C ASP A 105 -0.01 -10.92 -8.78
N PRO A 106 0.25 -12.13 -9.30
CA PRO A 106 0.60 -13.28 -8.48
C PRO A 106 1.80 -13.04 -7.55
N GLY A 107 2.72 -12.15 -7.90
CA GLY A 107 3.88 -11.79 -7.09
C GLY A 107 3.55 -11.09 -5.77
N ILE A 108 2.29 -10.65 -5.58
CA ILE A 108 1.82 -9.93 -4.39
C ILE A 108 1.12 -10.85 -3.39
N ARG A 109 0.64 -12.03 -3.84
CA ARG A 109 -0.18 -12.94 -3.02
C ARG A 109 0.65 -13.85 -2.09
N ARG A 110 1.81 -13.38 -1.61
CA ARG A 110 2.73 -14.21 -0.82
C ARG A 110 2.42 -14.18 0.67
#